data_AF-I4EY77-F1
#
_entry.id   AF-I4EY77-F1
#
_cell.length_a   1.000
_cell.length_b   1.000
_cell.length_c   1.000
_cell.angle_alpha   90.00
_cell.angle_beta   90.00
_cell.angle_gamma   90.00
#
_symmetry.space_group_name_H-M   'P 1'
#
loop_
_entity.id
_entity.type
_entity.pdbx_description
1 polymer ?
#
loop_
_entity_poly.entity_id
_entity_poly.type
_entity_poly.pdbx_seq_one_letter_code
_entity_poly.pdbx_strand_id
1 'polypeptide(L)' 'MAFDLHRADGDVIRYGDDARFSFTATGHLVVYDAGGTKTVYSHHSWDRIEEPVPAPEG' A
#
# COMPACT_ATOMS: atom_id res chain seq x y z
N MET A 1 -10.70 1.94 -0.03
CA MET A 1 -10.17 0.73 -0.65
C MET A 1 -9.04 0.20 0.19
N ALA A 2 -9.23 -0.96 0.79
CA ALA A 2 -8.16 -1.69 1.44
C ALA A 2 -7.14 -2.19 0.41
N PHE A 3 -5.88 -2.34 0.82
CA PHE A 3 -4.80 -2.89 -0.01
C PHE A 3 -3.67 -3.45 0.86
N ASP A 4 -2.97 -4.46 0.34
CA ASP A 4 -1.77 -5.04 0.94
C ASP A 4 -0.54 -4.47 0.23
N LEU A 5 0.39 -3.90 1.00
CA LEU A 5 1.71 -3.47 0.53
C LEU A 5 2.74 -4.57 0.83
N HIS A 6 3.30 -5.16 -0.22
CA HIS A 6 4.39 -6.12 -0.13
C HIS A 6 5.72 -5.36 -0.13
N ARG A 7 6.46 -5.50 0.97
CA ARG A 7 7.76 -4.87 1.21
C ARG A 7 8.87 -5.75 0.62
N ALA A 8 9.95 -5.12 0.18
CA ALA A 8 11.10 -5.83 -0.41
C ALA A 8 11.84 -6.72 0.60
N ASP A 9 11.62 -6.50 1.89
CA ASP A 9 12.11 -7.34 2.99
C ASP A 9 11.24 -8.58 3.25
N GLY A 10 10.12 -8.73 2.54
CA GLY A 10 9.15 -9.82 2.68
C GLY A 10 7.98 -9.50 3.61
N ASP A 11 7.98 -8.36 4.30
CA ASP A 11 6.86 -7.97 5.15
C ASP A 11 5.63 -7.56 4.33
N VAL A 12 4.44 -7.80 4.89
CA VAL A 12 3.18 -7.35 4.30
C VAL A 12 2.50 -6.39 5.27
N ILE A 13 2.26 -5.16 4.80
CA ILE A 13 1.51 -4.14 5.55
C ILE A 13 0.10 -4.06 4.99
N ARG A 14 -0.90 -4.25 5.84
CA ARG A 14 -2.32 -4.15 5.46
C ARG A 14 -2.85 -2.76 5.74
N TYR A 15 -3.31 -2.09 4.69
CA TYR A 15 -3.98 -0.80 4.78
C TYR A 15 -5.48 -0.99 4.62
N GLY A 16 -6.24 -0.37 5.53
CA GLY A 16 -7.70 -0.40 5.50
C GLY A 16 -8.29 0.58 4.48
N ASP A 17 -9.62 0.60 4.38
CA ASP A 17 -10.33 1.34 3.34
C ASP A 17 -10.12 2.85 3.31
N ASP A 18 -9.77 3.43 4.45
CA ASP A 18 -9.53 4.87 4.58
C ASP A 18 -8.14 5.30 4.10
N ALA A 19 -7.25 4.33 3.88
CA ALA A 19 -5.91 4.61 3.39
C ALA A 19 -5.92 4.99 1.90
N ARG A 20 -4.94 5.82 1.53
CA ARG A 20 -4.73 6.24 0.14
C ARG A 20 -3.27 6.09 -0.22
N PHE A 21 -2.99 5.72 -1.45
CA PHE A 21 -1.63 5.69 -1.98
C PHE A 21 -1.47 6.51 -3.25
N SER A 22 -0.26 6.96 -3.53
CA SER A 22 0.10 7.60 -4.79
C SER A 22 1.56 7.32 -5.16
N PHE A 23 1.88 7.43 -6.44
CA PHE A 23 3.24 7.32 -6.95
C PHE A 23 3.79 8.69 -7.29
N THR A 24 5.02 8.98 -6.86
CA THR A 24 5.71 10.19 -7.30
C THR A 24 6.27 10.01 -8.70
N ALA A 25 6.59 11.12 -9.37
CA ALA A 25 7.28 11.10 -10.67
C ALA A 25 8.64 10.38 -10.63
N THR A 26 9.25 10.28 -9.44
CA THR A 26 10.52 9.58 -9.20
C THR A 26 10.36 8.12 -8.79
N GLY A 27 9.13 7.57 -8.84
CA GLY A 27 8.86 6.17 -8.53
C GLY A 27 8.87 5.82 -7.04
N HIS A 28 8.70 6.82 -6.16
CA HIS A 28 8.44 6.55 -4.74
C HIS A 28 6.96 6.27 -4.55
N LEU A 29 6.66 5.35 -3.64
CA LEU A 29 5.31 5.11 -3.17
C LEU A 29 5.05 5.98 -1.94
N VAL A 30 3.94 6.70 -1.94
CA VAL A 30 3.46 7.47 -0.79
C VAL A 30 2.18 6.83 -0.30
N VAL A 31 2.10 6.54 1.00
CA VAL A 31 0.87 6.06 1.63
C VAL A 31 0.43 7.07 2.71
N TYR A 32 -0.85 7.38 2.70
CA TYR A 32 -1.55 8.12 3.73
C TYR A 32 -2.43 7.13 4.49
N ASP A 33 -2.17 6.95 5.79
CA ASP A 33 -3.01 6.10 6.64
C ASP A 33 -4.33 6.80 7.01
N ALA A 34 -5.23 6.06 7.67
CA ALA A 34 -6.52 6.57 8.13
C ALA A 34 -6.41 7.76 9.11
N GLY A 35 -5.29 7.86 9.84
CA GLY A 35 -4.99 8.95 10.77
C GLY A 35 -4.38 10.18 10.10
N GLY A 36 -4.12 10.13 8.78
CA GLY A 36 -3.45 11.19 8.04
C GLY A 36 -1.92 11.14 8.14
N THR A 37 -1.35 10.09 8.72
CA THR A 37 0.11 9.88 8.70
C THR A 37 0.56 9.59 7.30
N LYS A 38 1.62 10.29 6.87
CA LYS A 38 2.26 10.07 5.59
C LYS A 38 3.52 9.21 5.76
N THR A 39 3.57 8.10 5.03
CA THR A 39 4.77 7.27 4.89
C THR A 39 5.25 7.31 3.45
N VAL A 40 6.56 7.44 3.25
CA VAL A 40 7.19 7.44 1.92
C VAL A 40 8.10 6.22 1.82
N TYR A 41 7.88 5.44 0.78
CA TYR A 41 8.62 4.23 0.46
C TYR A 41 9.50 4.48 -0.76
N SER A 42 10.81 4.33 -0.56
CA SER A 42 11.79 4.31 -1.64
C SER A 42 11.51 3.14 -2.58
N HIS A 43 11.84 3.32 -3.87
CA HIS A 43 11.61 2.32 -4.92
C HIS A 43 12.11 0.91 -4.56
N HIS A 44 13.26 0.79 -3.89
CA HIS A 44 13.85 -0.50 -3.50
C HIS A 44 13.29 -1.09 -2.20
N SER A 45 12.29 -0.45 -1.59
CA SER A 45 11.75 -0.87 -0.28
C SER A 45 10.39 -1.57 -0.38
N TRP A 46 9.84 -1.70 -1.59
CA TRP A 46 8.55 -2.33 -1.84
C TRP A 46 8.54 -3.02 -3.22
N ASP A 47 7.69 -4.03 -3.37
CA ASP A 47 7.61 -4.85 -4.59
C ASP A 47 6.29 -4.67 -5.33
N ARG A 48 5.16 -4.71 -4.62
CA ARG A 48 3.82 -4.61 -5.21
C ARG A 48 2.75 -4.13 -4.22
N ILE A 49 1.66 -3.63 -4.77
CA ILE A 49 0.41 -3.33 -4.06
C ILE A 49 -0.66 -4.26 -4.61
N GLU A 50 -1.36 -4.95 -3.74
CA GLU A 50 -2.44 -5.84 -4.11
C GLU A 50 -3.74 -5.40 -3.44
N GLU A 51 -4.78 -5.28 -4.23
CA GLU A 51 -6.14 -5.08 -3.75
C GLU A 51 -6.68 -6.44 -3.27
N PRO A 52 -7.14 -6.58 -2.01
CA PRO A 52 -7.73 -7.82 -1.55
C PRO A 52 -8.95 -8.11 -2.42
N VAL A 53 -8.91 -9.23 -3.13
CA VAL A 53 -10.05 -9.71 -3.91
C VAL A 53 -11.09 -10.21 -2.91
N PRO A 54 -12.27 -9.57 -2.79
CA PRO A 54 -13.33 -10.09 -1.95
C PRO A 54 -13.69 -11.50 -2.44
N ALA A 55 -13.88 -12.44 -1.51
CA ALA A 55 -14.33 -13.78 -1.88
C ALA A 55 -15.65 -13.67 -2.65
N PRO A 56 -15.85 -14.45 -3.74
CA PRO A 56 -17.11 -14.43 -4.45
C PRO A 56 -18.25 -14.76 -3.48
N GLU A 57 -19.27 -13.90 -3.45
CA GLU A 57 -20.49 -14.17 -2.69
C GLU A 57 -21.12 -15.44 -3.26
N GLY A 58 -21.23 -16.48 -2.42
CA GLY A 58 -21.75 -17.79 -2.80
C GLY A 58 -23.24 -17.81 -3.11
#